data_AF-A0AAV4KPS7-F1
#
_entry.id   AF-A0AAV4KPS7-F1
#
_cell.length_a   1.000
_cell.length_b   1.000
_cell.length_c   1.000
_cell.angle_alpha   90.00
_cell.angle_beta   90.00
_cell.angle_gamma   90.00
#
_symmetry.space_group_name_H-M   'P 1'
#
loop_
_entity.id
_entity.type
_entity.pdbx_description
1 polymer ?
#
loop_
_entity_poly.entity_id
_entity_poly.type
_entity_poly.pdbx_seq_one_letter_code
_entity_poly.pdbx_strand_id
1 'polypeptide(L)'
;MTATAVGTPTARTTARVAGAAAGALLTLAGVAAAPAHAAGYRYWSYWESDGGKPWAYATQGPATARPADGDAVGFRFAVSKEADDTAKPTAAPDFTRICGNVAAKDGTKRIAVVVDFGGPADAPPGETPPTPRITTGCAQVRPDATGAEALAAVAKPLRYDSGAMLCGIAGHPARGCGEEVGEEPTASPAAAAKEKQDDGGGGPSVGVLAGGAAVLALGGAAIWKARRRG
;
A
#
# COMPACT_ATOMS: atom_id res chain seq x y z
N MET A 1 -41.12 -51.71 -49.21
CA MET A 1 -42.13 -51.12 -48.32
C MET A 1 -41.87 -49.63 -48.23
N THR A 2 -42.80 -48.82 -48.75
CA THR A 2 -42.74 -47.36 -48.78
C THR A 2 -44.09 -46.82 -48.29
N ALA A 3 -44.08 -45.90 -47.33
CA ALA A 3 -45.08 -44.85 -47.13
C ALA A 3 -44.44 -43.76 -46.23
N THR A 4 -44.45 -42.45 -46.53
CA THR A 4 -45.56 -41.46 -46.36
C THR A 4 -46.27 -41.59 -45.00
N ALA A 5 -46.74 -40.56 -44.27
CA ALA A 5 -47.06 -39.14 -44.49
C ALA A 5 -47.25 -38.49 -43.07
N VAL A 6 -47.50 -37.21 -42.78
CA VAL A 6 -47.61 -35.90 -43.47
C VAL A 6 -47.39 -34.78 -42.40
N GLY A 7 -47.25 -33.50 -42.77
CA GLY A 7 -47.04 -32.39 -41.81
C GLY A 7 -48.21 -31.42 -41.61
N THR A 8 -48.00 -30.45 -40.69
CA THR A 8 -48.73 -29.16 -40.48
C THR A 8 -50.21 -29.21 -40.01
N PRO A 9 -50.80 -28.11 -39.46
CA PRO A 9 -50.26 -26.75 -39.24
C PRO A 9 -50.46 -26.10 -37.83
N THR A 10 -49.63 -25.09 -37.58
CA THR A 10 -49.88 -23.76 -36.98
C THR A 10 -51.21 -23.46 -36.27
N ALA A 11 -51.14 -22.94 -35.02
CA ALA A 11 -52.27 -22.36 -34.28
C ALA A 11 -52.26 -20.82 -34.22
N ARG A 12 -53.49 -20.25 -34.19
CA ARG A 12 -53.87 -18.83 -34.23
C ARG A 12 -55.33 -18.72 -33.72
N THR A 13 -55.84 -17.69 -33.01
CA THR A 13 -55.33 -16.36 -32.63
C THR A 13 -56.01 -15.88 -31.32
N THR A 14 -55.48 -14.83 -30.67
CA THR A 14 -56.18 -13.87 -29.75
C THR A 14 -56.73 -14.29 -28.37
N ALA A 15 -56.05 -13.75 -27.35
CA ALA A 15 -56.55 -12.78 -26.37
C ALA A 15 -57.53 -13.18 -25.24
N ARG A 16 -57.11 -12.86 -24.01
CA ARG A 16 -57.85 -12.00 -23.06
C ARG A 16 -56.87 -11.31 -22.10
N VAL A 17 -57.02 -9.99 -21.94
CA VAL A 17 -56.34 -9.20 -20.90
C VAL A 17 -57.25 -9.16 -19.68
N ALA A 18 -56.73 -9.52 -18.51
CA ALA A 18 -57.30 -9.22 -17.21
C ALA A 18 -56.15 -9.06 -16.21
N GLY A 19 -56.18 -8.01 -15.39
CA GLY A 19 -55.00 -7.52 -14.69
C GLY A 19 -54.73 -8.17 -13.33
N ALA A 20 -53.47 -8.08 -12.91
CA ALA A 20 -53.05 -8.10 -11.51
C ALA A 20 -51.76 -7.30 -11.36
N ALA A 21 -51.86 -5.97 -11.40
CA ALA A 21 -50.75 -5.09 -11.04
C ALA A 21 -50.60 -5.07 -9.50
N ALA A 22 -49.86 -6.04 -8.97
CA ALA A 22 -49.46 -6.09 -7.56
C ALA A 22 -47.98 -5.69 -7.46
N GLY A 23 -47.71 -4.52 -6.89
CA GLY A 23 -46.38 -3.92 -6.89
C GLY A 23 -45.41 -4.64 -5.96
N ALA A 24 -44.29 -5.12 -6.50
CA ALA A 24 -43.06 -5.35 -5.75
C ALA A 24 -42.15 -4.13 -5.95
N LEU A 25 -42.40 -3.07 -5.16
CA LEU A 25 -41.52 -1.90 -5.14
C LEU A 25 -40.20 -2.30 -4.47
N LEU A 26 -39.22 -2.69 -5.28
CA LEU A 26 -37.86 -3.00 -4.87
C LEU A 26 -37.20 -1.74 -4.30
N THR A 27 -37.47 -1.47 -3.03
CA THR A 27 -36.75 -0.51 -2.20
C THR A 27 -35.39 -1.10 -1.88
N LEU A 28 -34.51 -1.07 -2.88
CA LEU A 28 -33.06 -1.08 -2.69
C LEU A 28 -32.69 0.20 -1.95
N ALA A 29 -32.94 0.19 -0.64
CA ALA A 29 -32.41 1.19 0.28
C ALA A 29 -30.89 1.17 0.10
N GLY A 30 -30.36 2.28 -0.42
CA GLY A 30 -28.97 2.34 -0.84
C GLY A 30 -28.08 1.97 0.32
N VAL A 31 -27.33 0.88 0.18
CA VAL A 31 -26.11 0.70 0.94
C VAL A 31 -25.21 1.83 0.46
N ALA A 32 -25.17 2.93 1.22
CA ALA A 32 -24.19 3.97 1.00
C ALA A 32 -22.83 3.29 1.21
N ALA A 33 -22.19 2.89 0.11
CA ALA A 33 -20.80 2.54 0.13
C ALA A 33 -20.07 3.78 0.64
N ALA A 34 -19.66 3.76 1.90
CA ALA A 34 -18.77 4.77 2.43
C ALA A 34 -17.61 4.89 1.45
N PRO A 35 -17.18 6.10 1.07
CA PRO A 35 -16.07 6.25 0.14
C PRO A 35 -14.90 5.45 0.70
N ALA A 36 -14.41 4.50 -0.10
CA ALA A 36 -13.19 3.78 0.21
C ALA A 36 -12.04 4.79 0.09
N HIS A 37 -11.82 5.56 1.15
CA HIS A 37 -10.67 6.42 1.27
C HIS A 37 -9.44 5.52 1.20
N ALA A 38 -8.63 5.70 0.15
CA ALA A 38 -7.35 5.05 0.07
C ALA A 38 -6.53 5.47 1.29
N ALA A 39 -6.20 4.51 2.15
CA ALA A 39 -5.24 4.73 3.21
C ALA A 39 -3.91 5.09 2.53
N GLY A 40 -3.39 6.29 2.80
CA GLY A 40 -2.07 6.64 2.33
C GLY A 40 -1.02 5.83 3.10
N TYR A 41 0.22 5.76 2.62
CA TYR A 41 1.33 5.12 3.33
C TYR A 41 2.51 6.06 3.43
N ARG A 42 3.15 6.13 4.60
CA ARG A 42 4.33 6.99 4.84
C ARG A 42 5.62 6.17 4.75
N TYR A 43 6.38 6.32 3.66
CA TYR A 43 7.58 5.51 3.42
C TYR A 43 8.68 6.23 2.63
N TRP A 44 9.87 5.61 2.59
CA TRP A 44 10.98 5.98 1.73
C TRP A 44 10.82 5.35 0.35
N SER A 45 10.35 6.13 -0.62
CA SER A 45 10.32 5.73 -2.04
C SER A 45 11.73 5.72 -2.64
N TYR A 46 11.98 4.82 -3.61
CA TYR A 46 13.28 4.64 -4.26
C TYR A 46 13.17 4.95 -5.76
N TRP A 47 14.10 5.76 -6.26
CA TRP A 47 14.10 6.34 -7.60
C TRP A 47 15.46 6.21 -8.26
N GLU A 48 15.48 6.08 -9.58
CA GLU A 48 16.71 5.84 -10.36
C GLU A 48 16.77 6.78 -11.57
N SER A 49 17.99 7.04 -12.04
CA SER A 49 18.27 7.86 -13.23
C SER A 49 19.69 7.62 -13.73
N ASP A 50 19.86 7.61 -15.05
CA ASP A 50 21.15 7.62 -15.76
C ASP A 50 21.87 8.99 -15.62
N GLY A 51 22.16 9.41 -14.38
CA GLY A 51 23.08 10.52 -14.06
C GLY A 51 22.64 11.94 -14.44
N GLY A 52 21.41 12.13 -14.91
CA GLY A 52 20.90 13.42 -15.38
C GLY A 52 19.61 13.35 -16.20
N LYS A 53 19.14 12.15 -16.55
CA LYS A 53 17.77 11.94 -17.07
C LYS A 53 16.73 12.20 -15.97
N PRO A 54 15.46 12.50 -16.28
CA PRO A 54 14.42 12.61 -15.25
C PRO A 54 14.32 11.34 -14.38
N TRP A 55 14.00 11.50 -13.09
CA TRP A 55 13.77 10.38 -12.18
C TRP A 55 12.71 9.40 -12.72
N ALA A 56 13.05 8.11 -12.70
CA ALA A 56 12.13 7.00 -12.88
C ALA A 56 11.85 6.33 -11.51
N TYR A 57 10.61 5.92 -11.26
CA TYR A 57 10.30 5.12 -10.08
C TYR A 57 10.93 3.74 -10.24
N ALA A 58 11.64 3.26 -9.22
CA ALA A 58 12.43 2.04 -9.36
C ALA A 58 11.53 0.79 -9.42
N THR A 59 11.82 -0.12 -10.34
CA THR A 59 11.13 -1.43 -10.45
C THR A 59 11.76 -2.50 -9.56
N GLN A 60 12.92 -2.22 -8.98
CA GLN A 60 13.64 -3.07 -8.02
C GLN A 60 13.93 -2.29 -6.74
N GLY A 61 13.90 -2.98 -5.59
CA GLY A 61 14.28 -2.37 -4.32
C GLY A 61 15.78 -2.03 -4.24
N PRO A 62 16.17 -1.04 -3.42
CA PRO A 62 17.56 -0.56 -3.31
C PRO A 62 18.55 -1.64 -2.84
N ALA A 63 18.07 -2.68 -2.15
CA ALA A 63 18.89 -3.82 -1.73
C ALA A 63 19.25 -4.78 -2.88
N THR A 64 18.58 -4.67 -4.04
CA THR A 64 18.75 -5.55 -5.21
C THR A 64 19.30 -4.79 -6.41
N ALA A 65 18.83 -3.56 -6.64
CA ALA A 65 19.26 -2.72 -7.75
C ALA A 65 20.76 -2.41 -7.68
N ARG A 66 21.45 -2.45 -8.83
CA ARG A 66 22.90 -2.20 -8.96
C ARG A 66 23.16 -1.12 -10.02
N PRO A 67 23.07 0.18 -9.67
CA PRO A 67 23.34 1.29 -10.59
C PRO A 67 24.77 1.26 -11.14
N ALA A 68 25.01 1.83 -12.31
CA ALA A 68 26.31 1.95 -12.96
C ALA A 68 27.20 3.08 -12.35
N ASP A 69 28.46 3.20 -12.81
CA ASP A 69 29.23 4.45 -12.58
C ASP A 69 28.59 5.56 -13.42
N GLY A 70 28.32 6.70 -12.79
CA GLY A 70 27.63 7.82 -13.44
C GLY A 70 26.14 7.91 -13.11
N ASP A 71 25.53 6.87 -12.55
CA ASP A 71 24.10 6.88 -12.23
C ASP A 71 23.78 7.72 -10.99
N ALA A 72 22.50 8.07 -10.86
CA ALA A 72 21.93 8.74 -9.71
C ALA A 72 20.79 7.92 -9.10
N VAL A 73 20.78 7.81 -7.77
CA VAL A 73 19.71 7.19 -6.99
C VAL A 73 19.09 8.17 -6.02
N GLY A 74 17.79 8.04 -5.82
CA GLY A 74 16.96 8.95 -5.04
C GLY A 74 16.17 8.22 -3.97
N PHE A 75 16.18 8.78 -2.76
CA PHE A 75 15.34 8.35 -1.66
C PHE A 75 14.46 9.54 -1.26
N ARG A 76 13.13 9.40 -1.37
CA ARG A 76 12.17 10.45 -1.03
C ARG A 76 11.17 9.95 0.00
N PHE A 77 11.16 10.55 1.19
CA PHE A 77 10.27 10.19 2.28
C PHE A 77 8.94 10.92 2.16
N ALA A 78 7.87 10.24 1.77
CA ALA A 78 6.58 10.86 1.44
C ALA A 78 5.38 10.11 2.02
N VAL A 79 4.23 10.79 2.10
CA VAL A 79 2.92 10.15 2.26
C VAL A 79 2.31 9.92 0.87
N SER A 80 2.34 8.67 0.42
CA SER A 80 1.76 8.21 -0.87
C SER A 80 0.28 7.96 -0.68
N LYS A 81 -0.63 8.63 -1.42
CA LYS A 81 -2.09 8.37 -1.27
C LYS A 81 -2.61 7.26 -2.17
N GLU A 82 -1.95 7.06 -3.30
CA GLU A 82 -2.21 5.99 -4.25
C GLU A 82 -0.89 5.24 -4.56
N ALA A 83 -0.98 4.09 -5.24
CA ALA A 83 0.18 3.31 -5.66
C ALA A 83 1.03 4.02 -6.73
N ASP A 84 0.44 4.97 -7.45
CA ASP A 84 1.06 5.75 -8.53
C ASP A 84 1.57 7.13 -8.06
N ASP A 85 1.73 7.36 -6.75
CA ASP A 85 2.11 8.68 -6.23
C ASP A 85 3.49 9.11 -6.75
N THR A 86 3.54 10.31 -7.32
CA THR A 86 4.66 10.80 -8.14
C THR A 86 5.68 11.60 -7.32
N ALA A 87 5.70 11.40 -6.00
CA ALA A 87 6.59 12.03 -5.03
C ALA A 87 8.07 11.60 -5.22
N LYS A 88 8.67 12.07 -6.31
CA LYS A 88 10.10 11.96 -6.63
C LYS A 88 10.94 12.94 -5.82
N PRO A 89 12.25 12.71 -5.68
CA PRO A 89 13.15 13.69 -5.06
C PRO A 89 13.05 15.04 -5.78
N THR A 90 12.92 16.11 -4.99
CA THR A 90 12.75 17.47 -5.51
C THR A 90 14.04 18.05 -6.10
N ALA A 91 15.20 17.55 -5.68
CA ALA A 91 16.46 17.80 -6.36
C ALA A 91 16.62 16.91 -7.60
N ALA A 92 17.23 17.47 -8.64
CA ALA A 92 17.54 16.75 -9.87
C ALA A 92 18.61 15.64 -9.65
N PRO A 93 18.54 14.55 -10.42
CA PRO A 93 19.51 13.43 -10.41
C PRO A 93 20.84 13.79 -11.10
N ASP A 94 21.44 14.90 -10.70
CA ASP A 94 22.60 15.50 -11.37
C ASP A 94 23.91 14.87 -10.88
N PHE A 95 24.36 13.81 -11.56
CA PHE A 95 25.63 13.15 -11.24
C PHE A 95 26.82 14.09 -11.40
N THR A 96 26.82 14.93 -12.44
CA THR A 96 27.95 15.83 -12.74
C THR A 96 28.16 16.82 -11.60
N ARG A 97 27.08 17.38 -11.04
CA ARG A 97 27.14 18.29 -9.89
C ARG A 97 27.45 17.58 -8.57
N ILE A 98 26.98 16.35 -8.35
CA ILE A 98 27.14 15.63 -7.08
C ILE A 98 28.49 14.90 -6.98
N CYS A 99 28.99 14.36 -8.08
CA CYS A 99 30.17 13.49 -8.16
C CYS A 99 31.30 14.01 -9.04
N GLY A 100 31.13 15.10 -9.81
CA GLY A 100 32.10 15.55 -10.80
C GLY A 100 33.47 15.98 -10.24
N ASN A 101 33.54 16.33 -8.95
CA ASN A 101 34.77 16.62 -8.23
C ASN A 101 35.38 15.39 -7.52
N VAL A 102 34.72 14.23 -7.54
CA VAL A 102 35.23 12.98 -6.98
C VAL A 102 35.99 12.22 -8.05
N ALA A 103 37.32 12.18 -7.88
CA ALA A 103 38.22 11.43 -8.75
C ALA A 103 37.79 9.96 -8.83
N ALA A 104 37.75 9.42 -10.05
CA ALA A 104 37.55 8.00 -10.27
C ALA A 104 38.69 7.20 -9.61
N LYS A 105 38.37 6.02 -9.08
CA LYS A 105 39.32 5.11 -8.44
C LYS A 105 39.13 3.71 -9.01
N ASP A 106 40.22 3.08 -9.41
CA ASP A 106 40.21 1.75 -9.99
C ASP A 106 39.51 0.73 -9.07
N GLY A 107 38.71 -0.16 -9.68
CA GLY A 107 37.90 -1.13 -8.94
C GLY A 107 36.73 -0.53 -8.17
N THR A 108 36.32 0.72 -8.45
CA THR A 108 35.12 1.34 -7.86
C THR A 108 34.23 1.98 -8.93
N LYS A 109 32.97 2.23 -8.56
CA LYS A 109 32.02 3.09 -9.26
C LYS A 109 31.57 4.22 -8.34
N ARG A 110 31.13 5.33 -8.91
CA ARG A 110 30.52 6.47 -8.25
C ARG A 110 29.04 6.49 -8.58
N ILE A 111 28.22 6.58 -7.55
CA ILE A 111 26.77 6.79 -7.68
C ILE A 111 26.43 8.09 -6.97
N ALA A 112 25.71 8.98 -7.65
CA ALA A 112 25.18 10.18 -7.02
C ALA A 112 23.94 9.82 -6.20
N VAL A 113 23.98 10.06 -4.90
CA VAL A 113 22.86 9.75 -4.00
C VAL A 113 22.16 11.04 -3.59
N VAL A 114 20.84 11.07 -3.73
CA VAL A 114 19.96 12.14 -3.28
C VAL A 114 19.04 11.59 -2.19
N VAL A 115 19.06 12.21 -1.01
CA VAL A 115 18.12 11.93 0.08
C VAL A 115 17.27 13.19 0.29
N ASP A 116 15.98 13.08 0.04
CA ASP A 116 14.98 14.12 0.24
C ASP A 116 14.03 13.68 1.36
N PHE A 117 14.17 14.31 2.53
CA PHE A 117 13.42 14.03 3.75
C PHE A 117 11.96 14.47 3.67
N GLY A 118 11.54 15.15 2.60
CA GLY A 118 10.17 15.59 2.43
C GLY A 118 9.78 16.82 3.23
N GLY A 119 8.52 17.23 3.06
CA GLY A 119 7.95 18.41 3.71
C GLY A 119 7.38 18.10 5.10
N PRO A 120 6.98 19.13 5.87
CA PRO A 120 6.33 18.93 7.17
C PRO A 120 5.05 18.06 7.12
N ALA A 121 4.37 18.00 5.97
CA ALA A 121 3.22 17.14 5.75
C ALA A 121 3.59 15.64 5.58
N ASP A 122 4.84 15.34 5.20
CA ASP A 122 5.34 13.97 5.05
C ASP A 122 5.78 13.38 6.40
N ALA A 123 6.21 14.23 7.34
CA ALA A 123 6.72 13.81 8.65
C ALA A 123 5.65 13.11 9.54
N PRO A 124 6.05 12.20 10.44
CA PRO A 124 5.17 11.70 11.50
C PRO A 124 4.71 12.82 12.45
N PRO A 125 3.53 12.69 13.10
CA PRO A 125 3.06 13.65 14.09
C PRO A 125 4.10 13.88 15.21
N GLY A 126 4.40 15.16 15.48
CA GLY A 126 5.38 15.59 16.47
C GLY A 126 6.85 15.53 16.01
N GLU A 127 7.13 15.10 14.77
CA GLU A 127 8.46 15.12 14.17
C GLU A 127 8.58 16.22 13.11
N THR A 128 9.80 16.72 12.88
CA THR A 128 10.09 17.69 11.82
C THR A 128 11.14 17.11 10.88
N PRO A 129 11.04 17.34 9.55
CA PRO A 129 12.09 16.92 8.62
C PRO A 129 13.43 17.60 8.94
N PRO A 130 14.58 16.92 8.78
CA PRO A 130 15.90 17.51 8.89
C PRO A 130 16.08 18.79 8.06
N THR A 131 16.96 19.66 8.53
CA THR A 131 17.43 20.84 7.78
C THR A 131 18.93 20.68 7.51
N PRO A 132 19.37 20.69 6.23
CA PRO A 132 18.57 20.85 5.01
C PRO A 132 17.68 19.63 4.71
N ARG A 133 16.50 19.88 4.11
CA ARG A 133 15.54 18.82 3.73
C ARG A 133 16.04 17.90 2.62
N ILE A 134 17.02 18.38 1.84
CA ILE A 134 17.67 17.60 0.80
C ILE A 134 19.16 17.52 1.15
N THR A 135 19.70 16.31 1.12
CA THR A 135 21.14 16.06 1.21
C THR A 135 21.57 15.26 -0.01
N THR A 136 22.79 15.51 -0.48
CA THR A 136 23.36 14.78 -1.63
C THR A 136 24.80 14.38 -1.33
N GLY A 137 25.20 13.19 -1.76
CA GLY A 137 26.56 12.69 -1.59
C GLY A 137 26.98 11.81 -2.76
N CYS A 138 28.28 11.73 -2.99
CA CYS A 138 28.84 10.82 -4.00
C CYS A 138 29.31 9.53 -3.33
N ALA A 139 28.67 8.42 -3.64
CA ALA A 139 29.03 7.10 -3.13
C ALA A 139 30.10 6.46 -4.03
N GLN A 140 31.37 6.48 -3.61
CA GLN A 140 32.43 5.71 -4.28
C GLN A 140 32.50 4.30 -3.66
N VAL A 141 31.98 3.30 -4.39
CA VAL A 141 31.68 1.95 -3.90
C VAL A 141 32.19 0.87 -4.86
N ARG A 142 32.24 -0.40 -4.41
CA ARG A 142 32.67 -1.53 -5.26
C ARG A 142 31.75 -1.72 -6.49
N PRO A 143 32.20 -2.35 -7.59
CA PRO A 143 31.48 -2.31 -8.87
C PRO A 143 30.12 -3.02 -8.83
N ASP A 144 29.99 -4.06 -8.01
CA ASP A 144 28.73 -4.77 -7.78
C ASP A 144 27.80 -4.07 -6.77
N ALA A 145 28.21 -3.00 -6.09
CA ALA A 145 27.45 -2.44 -4.96
C ALA A 145 26.00 -2.06 -5.31
N THR A 146 25.08 -2.26 -4.37
CA THR A 146 23.66 -1.96 -4.54
C THR A 146 23.31 -0.50 -4.24
N GLY A 147 22.10 -0.06 -4.61
CA GLY A 147 21.57 1.26 -4.23
C GLY A 147 21.55 1.50 -2.71
N ALA A 148 21.28 0.46 -1.92
CA ALA A 148 21.33 0.51 -0.45
C ALA A 148 22.76 0.65 0.08
N GLU A 149 23.74 0.00 -0.54
CA GLU A 149 25.16 0.15 -0.18
C GLU A 149 25.69 1.53 -0.58
N ALA A 150 25.23 2.09 -1.70
CA ALA A 150 25.51 3.48 -2.08
C ALA A 150 24.91 4.47 -1.07
N LEU A 151 23.65 4.28 -0.65
CA LEU A 151 23.05 5.08 0.42
C LEU A 151 23.84 4.99 1.72
N ALA A 152 24.20 3.77 2.14
CA ALA A 152 24.98 3.55 3.35
C ALA A 152 26.39 4.15 3.30
N ALA A 153 26.95 4.42 2.11
CA ALA A 153 28.22 5.13 1.98
C ALA A 153 28.09 6.64 2.25
N VAL A 154 26.92 7.25 2.05
CA VAL A 154 26.72 8.71 2.15
C VAL A 154 25.88 9.16 3.35
N ALA A 155 24.97 8.31 3.86
CA ALA A 155 24.01 8.67 4.89
C ALA A 155 23.88 7.57 5.95
N LYS A 156 24.09 7.95 7.21
CA LYS A 156 23.97 7.08 8.40
C LYS A 156 23.42 7.88 9.59
N PRO A 157 22.78 7.23 10.58
CA PRO A 157 22.42 5.82 10.62
C PRO A 157 21.30 5.48 9.63
N LEU A 158 21.20 4.21 9.25
CA LEU A 158 20.07 3.65 8.52
C LEU A 158 19.29 2.73 9.48
N ARG A 159 17.96 2.80 9.47
CA ARG A 159 17.07 1.95 10.25
C ARG A 159 16.22 1.12 9.30
N TYR A 160 16.19 -0.19 9.54
CA TYR A 160 15.38 -1.15 8.80
C TYR A 160 14.47 -1.92 9.75
N ASP A 161 13.39 -2.51 9.23
CA ASP A 161 12.56 -3.47 9.95
C ASP A 161 13.06 -4.91 9.74
N SER A 162 12.31 -5.90 10.24
CA SER A 162 12.60 -7.32 10.03
C SER A 162 12.37 -7.81 8.58
N GLY A 163 11.65 -7.04 7.75
CA GLY A 163 11.44 -7.28 6.33
C GLY A 163 12.50 -6.65 5.42
N ALA A 164 13.52 -5.99 5.99
CA ALA A 164 14.51 -5.17 5.29
C ALA A 164 13.93 -3.95 4.55
N MET A 165 12.74 -3.47 4.94
CA MET A 165 12.19 -2.19 4.52
C MET A 165 12.99 -1.05 5.15
N LEU A 166 13.33 -0.01 4.37
CA LEU A 166 14.04 1.16 4.86
C LEU A 166 13.08 2.08 5.63
N CYS A 167 13.22 2.08 6.96
CA CYS A 167 12.37 2.84 7.86
C CYS A 167 12.88 4.26 8.13
N GLY A 168 14.20 4.49 8.05
CA GLY A 168 14.78 5.78 8.40
C GLY A 168 16.21 5.97 7.89
N ILE A 169 16.51 7.21 7.49
CA ILE A 169 17.81 7.66 7.00
C ILE A 169 18.27 8.83 7.88
N ALA A 170 19.52 8.84 8.33
CA ALA A 170 20.10 9.89 9.17
C ALA A 170 19.26 10.23 10.43
N GLY A 171 18.51 9.25 10.95
CA GLY A 171 17.62 9.41 12.10
C GLY A 171 16.21 9.94 11.79
N HIS A 172 15.83 10.14 10.52
CA HIS A 172 14.48 10.55 10.13
C HIS A 172 13.76 9.50 9.25
N PRO A 173 12.47 9.21 9.51
CA PRO A 173 11.76 9.47 10.76
C PRO A 173 12.40 8.70 11.93
N ALA A 174 12.30 9.25 13.13
CA ALA A 174 12.90 8.67 14.32
C ALA A 174 12.21 7.34 14.70
N ARG A 175 10.90 7.24 14.43
CA ARG A 175 10.04 6.07 14.65
C ARG A 175 9.25 5.75 13.38
N GLY A 176 8.46 4.67 13.41
CA GLY A 176 7.64 4.26 12.27
C GLY A 176 8.39 3.49 11.20
N CYS A 177 7.66 2.83 10.30
CA CYS A 177 8.18 2.14 9.12
C CYS A 177 7.02 1.76 8.18
N GLY A 178 6.58 2.68 7.31
CA GLY A 178 5.53 2.37 6.34
C GLY A 178 4.11 2.43 6.88
N GLU A 179 3.82 3.19 7.96
CA GLU A 179 2.48 3.25 8.52
C GLU A 179 1.44 3.79 7.54
N GLU A 180 0.23 3.24 7.65
CA GLU A 180 -0.98 3.79 7.06
C GLU A 180 -1.26 5.20 7.61
N VAL A 181 -1.76 6.06 6.74
CA VAL A 181 -2.06 7.47 6.96
C VAL A 181 -3.52 7.68 6.60
N GLY A 182 -4.39 7.23 7.51
CA GLY A 182 -5.84 7.27 7.41
C GLY A 182 -6.45 7.16 8.82
N GLU A 183 -7.55 7.87 9.03
CA GLU A 183 -8.23 8.13 10.31
C GLU A 183 -7.34 8.68 11.46
N GLU A 184 -7.71 9.88 11.94
CA GLU A 184 -7.42 10.21 13.33
C GLU A 184 -8.07 9.14 14.22
N PRO A 185 -7.36 8.55 15.20
CA PRO A 185 -8.00 7.64 16.12
C PRO A 185 -9.04 8.44 16.92
N THR A 186 -10.33 8.19 16.65
CA THR A 186 -11.38 8.49 17.62
C THR A 186 -10.98 7.81 18.92
N ALA A 187 -10.73 8.63 19.95
CA ALA A 187 -9.94 8.21 21.10
C ALA A 187 -10.50 6.94 21.75
N SER A 188 -9.81 5.81 21.55
CA SER A 188 -10.08 4.59 22.31
C SER A 188 -9.78 4.90 23.78
N PRO A 189 -10.78 4.83 24.69
CA PRO A 189 -10.54 5.14 26.10
C PRO A 189 -9.62 4.08 26.70
N ALA A 190 -8.34 4.41 26.82
CA ALA A 190 -7.39 3.60 27.55
C ALA A 190 -7.90 3.39 28.98
N ALA A 191 -7.95 2.13 29.40
CA ALA A 191 -8.61 1.66 30.61
C ALA A 191 -8.35 2.56 31.85
N ALA A 192 -9.42 3.18 32.35
CA ALA A 192 -9.42 3.76 33.68
C ALA A 192 -9.16 2.64 34.71
N ALA A 193 -8.17 2.87 35.58
CA ALA A 193 -7.80 1.89 36.59
C ALA A 193 -8.85 1.82 37.70
N LYS A 194 -9.53 0.66 37.80
CA LYS A 194 -10.15 0.07 38.99
C LYS A 194 -10.65 1.03 40.08
N GLU A 195 -11.95 1.29 40.08
CA GLU A 195 -12.72 1.39 41.33
C GLU A 195 -13.76 0.27 41.40
N LYS A 196 -14.17 -0.08 42.62
CA LYS A 196 -14.94 -1.30 42.90
C LYS A 196 -16.38 -1.19 42.40
N GLN A 197 -16.89 -2.27 41.83
CA GLN A 197 -18.31 -2.46 41.55
C GLN A 197 -18.83 -3.54 42.51
N ASP A 198 -19.66 -3.13 43.47
CA ASP A 198 -20.55 -4.05 44.19
C ASP A 198 -21.84 -4.25 43.37
N ASP A 199 -22.32 -5.49 43.39
CA ASP A 199 -23.61 -6.05 42.99
C ASP A 199 -24.61 -5.27 42.11
N GLY A 200 -25.02 -5.89 40.98
CA GLY A 200 -26.39 -5.72 40.48
C GLY A 200 -26.62 -5.91 38.97
N GLY A 201 -27.18 -7.05 38.58
CA GLY A 201 -27.99 -7.19 37.35
C GLY A 201 -27.23 -7.44 36.03
N GLY A 202 -27.58 -8.52 35.33
CA GLY A 202 -26.95 -8.92 34.06
C GLY A 202 -27.77 -8.65 32.81
N GLY A 203 -27.11 -8.75 31.65
CA GLY A 203 -27.73 -8.77 30.32
C GLY A 203 -26.71 -9.22 29.26
N PRO A 204 -26.88 -10.40 28.61
CA PRO A 204 -25.89 -10.90 27.65
C PRO A 204 -26.00 -10.21 26.28
N SER A 205 -24.87 -9.70 25.79
CA SER A 205 -24.78 -8.99 24.51
C SER A 205 -25.11 -9.88 23.30
N VAL A 206 -26.29 -9.66 22.72
CA VAL A 206 -26.84 -10.40 21.56
C VAL A 206 -25.92 -10.45 20.32
N GLY A 207 -24.95 -9.54 20.19
CA GLY A 207 -24.00 -9.53 19.07
C GLY A 207 -23.08 -10.75 18.99
N VAL A 208 -22.72 -11.39 20.11
CA VAL A 208 -21.78 -12.52 20.12
C VAL A 208 -22.44 -13.82 19.66
N LEU A 209 -23.71 -14.02 19.98
CA LEU A 209 -24.44 -15.25 19.66
C LEU A 209 -24.85 -15.34 18.18
N ALA A 210 -25.12 -14.20 17.53
CA ALA A 210 -25.44 -14.17 16.11
C ALA A 210 -24.24 -14.54 15.21
N GLY A 211 -23.02 -14.10 15.57
CA GLY A 211 -21.81 -14.40 14.81
C GLY A 211 -21.41 -15.88 14.85
N GLY A 212 -21.50 -16.53 16.01
CA GLY A 212 -21.13 -17.94 16.18
C GLY A 212 -22.01 -18.92 15.38
N ALA A 213 -23.32 -18.65 15.29
CA ALA A 213 -24.25 -19.50 14.56
C ALA A 213 -23.99 -19.52 13.04
N ALA A 214 -23.60 -18.38 12.46
CA ALA A 214 -23.32 -18.26 11.03
C ALA A 214 -22.09 -19.09 10.59
N VAL A 215 -21.02 -19.08 11.38
CA VAL A 215 -19.77 -19.80 11.07
C VAL A 215 -20.00 -21.32 11.10
N LEU A 216 -20.76 -21.82 12.10
CA LEU A 216 -21.09 -23.24 12.22
C LEU A 216 -21.98 -23.75 11.07
N ALA A 217 -22.94 -22.94 10.62
CA ALA A 217 -23.79 -23.29 9.48
C ALA A 217 -23.00 -23.43 8.16
N LEU A 218 -22.07 -22.50 7.90
CA LEU A 218 -21.22 -22.54 6.71
C LEU A 218 -20.23 -23.73 6.74
N GLY A 219 -19.65 -24.04 7.90
CA GLY A 219 -18.79 -25.22 8.07
C GLY A 219 -19.53 -26.54 7.81
N GLY A 220 -20.77 -26.69 8.33
CA GLY A 220 -21.58 -27.89 8.12
C GLY A 220 -21.94 -28.15 6.65
N ALA A 221 -22.26 -27.10 5.90
CA ALA A 221 -22.60 -27.21 4.47
C ALA A 221 -21.44 -27.73 3.61
N ALA A 222 -20.21 -27.33 3.91
CA ALA A 222 -19.01 -27.80 3.20
C ALA A 222 -18.78 -29.32 3.39
N ILE A 223 -18.87 -29.80 4.63
CA ILE A 223 -18.66 -31.21 4.98
C ILE A 223 -19.71 -32.13 4.32
N TRP A 224 -20.97 -31.70 4.29
CA TRP A 224 -22.06 -32.45 3.65
C TRP A 224 -21.89 -32.54 2.12
N LYS A 225 -21.41 -31.45 1.48
CA LYS A 225 -21.15 -31.42 0.04
C LYS A 225 -19.97 -32.32 -0.37
N ALA A 226 -18.98 -32.48 0.50
CA ALA A 226 -17.88 -33.43 0.31
C ALA A 226 -18.35 -34.89 0.40
N ARG A 227 -19.16 -35.25 1.41
CA ARG A 227 -19.69 -36.63 1.60
C ARG A 227 -20.70 -37.09 0.54
N ARG A 228 -21.16 -36.21 -0.36
CA ARG A 228 -22.02 -36.54 -1.50
C ARG A 228 -21.26 -36.64 -2.84
N ARG A 229 -19.93 -36.54 -2.83
CA ARG A 229 -19.06 -36.60 -4.02
C ARG A 229 -17.93 -37.64 -3.92
N GLY A 230 -17.97 -38.48 -2.88
CA GLY A 230 -17.19 -39.71 -2.73
C GLY A 230 -18.13 -40.90 -2.61
#